data_AF-A0A399ZVA9-F1
#
_entry.id   AF-A0A399ZVA9-F1
#
_cell.length_a   1.000
_cell.length_b   1.000
_cell.length_c   1.000
_cell.angle_alpha   90.00
_cell.angle_beta   90.00
_cell.angle_gamma   90.00
#
_symmetry.space_group_name_H-M   'P 1'
#
loop_
_entity.id
_entity.type
_entity.pdbx_description
1 polymer ?
#
loop_
_entity_poly.entity_id
_entity_poly.type
_entity_poly.pdbx_seq_one_letter_code
_entity_poly.pdbx_strand_id
1 'polypeptide(L)'
;MVTSSHKKLRLAITIISILLIISRFLFFPDIELDTAILFLLAFAVFPWLAPIISSVEVPGLKIEFKDLEAAKKEAKEVGLLAYSNAVETKLFPAFVQNDPNLALAGLRIAIEDHLRKLVGKNNEAGEKTLNQVLDRLRVAKVITDAEYNVLTRIIWLLDQAVHGAEVDSSSVQWAKDVGPLLIKALDEKSQNQLKNSS
;
A
#
# COMPACT_ATOMS: atom_id res chain seq x y z
N MET A 1 12.91 6.18 -15.73
CA MET A 1 14.03 6.38 -16.67
C MET A 1 14.79 5.06 -16.78
N VAL A 2 14.47 4.19 -17.76
CA VAL A 2 15.08 2.85 -17.88
C VAL A 2 16.52 3.02 -18.36
N THR A 3 17.49 2.66 -17.53
CA THR A 3 18.92 2.83 -17.83
C THR A 3 19.29 2.04 -19.09
N SER A 4 20.15 2.62 -19.93
CA SER A 4 20.58 2.09 -21.24
C SER A 4 21.11 0.63 -21.17
N SER A 5 21.65 0.24 -20.01
CA SER A 5 22.17 -1.11 -19.76
C SER A 5 21.11 -2.21 -19.86
N HIS A 6 19.91 -1.99 -19.33
CA HIS A 6 18.84 -3.01 -19.37
C HIS A 6 18.30 -3.23 -20.78
N LYS A 7 18.27 -2.19 -21.62
CA LYS A 7 17.83 -2.32 -23.02
C LYS A 7 18.81 -3.16 -23.85
N LYS A 8 20.12 -2.94 -23.65
CA LYS A 8 21.18 -3.72 -24.31
C LYS A 8 21.12 -5.21 -23.93
N LEU A 9 20.91 -5.51 -22.64
CA LEU A 9 20.78 -6.89 -22.17
C LEU A 9 19.55 -7.60 -22.74
N ARG A 10 18.38 -6.95 -22.72
CA ARG A 10 17.13 -7.50 -23.31
C ARG A 10 17.32 -7.82 -24.80
N LEU A 11 17.94 -6.91 -25.52
CA LEU A 11 18.20 -7.04 -26.95
C LEU A 11 19.21 -8.16 -27.24
N ALA A 12 20.26 -8.30 -26.43
CA ALA A 12 21.20 -9.40 -26.53
C ALA A 12 20.52 -10.77 -26.32
N ILE A 13 19.67 -10.90 -25.28
CA ILE A 13 18.93 -12.14 -25.01
C ILE A 13 18.02 -12.50 -26.19
N THR A 14 17.22 -11.55 -26.69
CA THR A 14 16.34 -11.78 -27.85
C THR A 14 17.12 -12.18 -29.10
N ILE A 15 18.25 -11.50 -29.41
CA ILE A 15 19.08 -11.83 -30.58
C ILE A 15 19.66 -13.24 -30.46
N ILE A 16 20.22 -13.60 -29.30
CA ILE A 16 20.82 -14.92 -29.08
C ILE A 16 19.76 -16.02 -29.23
N SER A 17 18.57 -15.83 -28.63
CA SER A 17 17.46 -16.79 -28.78
C SER A 17 17.02 -16.97 -30.23
N ILE A 18 16.90 -15.88 -31.00
CA ILE A 18 16.53 -15.94 -32.42
C ILE A 18 17.62 -16.64 -33.25
N LEU A 19 18.90 -16.33 -33.00
CA LEU A 19 20.02 -16.98 -33.70
C LEU A 19 20.07 -18.49 -33.44
N LEU A 20 19.78 -18.93 -32.22
CA LEU A 20 19.72 -20.36 -31.87
C LEU A 20 18.55 -21.06 -32.58
N ILE A 21 17.39 -20.40 -32.70
CA ILE A 21 16.25 -20.94 -33.47
C ILE A 21 16.63 -21.05 -34.97
N ILE A 22 17.17 -19.98 -35.56
CA ILE A 22 17.57 -19.96 -36.97
C ILE A 22 18.64 -21.01 -37.26
N SER A 23 19.66 -21.12 -36.39
CA SER A 23 20.71 -22.12 -36.51
C SER A 23 20.13 -23.53 -36.48
N ARG A 24 19.17 -23.81 -35.60
CA ARG A 24 18.53 -25.13 -35.50
C ARG A 24 17.78 -25.50 -36.78
N PHE A 25 17.00 -24.57 -37.37
CA PHE A 25 16.30 -24.81 -38.64
C PHE A 25 17.25 -24.98 -39.84
N LEU A 26 18.40 -24.30 -39.86
CA LEU A 26 19.38 -24.40 -40.94
C LEU A 26 20.14 -25.73 -40.94
N PHE A 27 20.51 -26.24 -39.76
CA PHE A 27 21.31 -27.47 -39.65
C PHE A 27 20.45 -28.75 -39.55
N PHE A 28 19.18 -28.63 -39.18
CA PHE A 28 18.26 -29.75 -39.02
C PHE A 28 16.85 -29.39 -39.55
N PRO A 29 16.65 -29.43 -40.88
CA PRO A 29 15.43 -28.95 -41.52
C PRO A 29 14.18 -29.81 -41.27
N ASP A 30 14.35 -31.05 -40.81
CA ASP A 30 13.25 -32.01 -40.57
C ASP A 30 12.68 -31.94 -39.13
N ILE A 31 12.96 -30.88 -38.37
CA ILE A 31 12.53 -30.73 -36.98
C ILE A 31 11.10 -30.17 -36.90
N GLU A 32 10.21 -30.93 -36.24
CA GLU A 32 8.88 -30.45 -35.82
C GLU A 32 8.99 -29.39 -34.72
N LEU A 33 7.92 -28.62 -34.48
CA LEU A 33 7.86 -27.67 -33.37
C LEU A 33 7.97 -28.42 -32.03
N ASP A 34 9.21 -28.55 -31.55
CA ASP A 34 9.53 -29.21 -30.28
C ASP A 34 9.37 -28.24 -29.09
N THR A 35 9.32 -28.81 -27.89
CA THR A 35 9.20 -28.05 -26.64
C THR A 35 10.39 -27.09 -26.45
N ALA A 36 11.57 -27.40 -27.00
CA ALA A 36 12.77 -26.57 -26.86
C ALA A 36 12.66 -25.26 -27.67
N ILE A 37 12.10 -25.32 -28.88
CA ILE A 37 11.79 -24.12 -29.70
C ILE A 37 10.76 -23.26 -28.98
N LEU A 38 9.75 -23.86 -28.34
CA LEU A 38 8.74 -23.13 -27.57
C LEU A 38 9.38 -22.38 -26.38
N PHE A 39 10.31 -23.00 -25.66
CA PHE A 39 11.05 -22.33 -24.59
C PHE A 39 11.94 -21.20 -25.13
N LEU A 40 12.65 -21.39 -26.24
CA LEU A 40 13.48 -20.33 -26.85
C LEU A 40 12.63 -19.13 -27.30
N LEU A 41 11.45 -19.37 -27.85
CA LEU A 41 10.49 -18.33 -28.20
C LEU A 41 10.00 -17.59 -26.96
N ALA A 42 9.65 -18.32 -25.89
CA ALA A 42 9.25 -17.72 -24.62
C ALA A 42 10.36 -16.83 -24.06
N PHE A 43 11.62 -17.30 -24.03
CA PHE A 43 12.77 -16.50 -23.59
C PHE A 43 13.06 -15.29 -24.48
N ALA A 44 12.75 -15.34 -25.77
CA ALA A 44 12.92 -14.19 -26.67
C ALA A 44 11.94 -13.06 -26.35
N VAL A 45 10.70 -13.40 -25.94
CA VAL A 45 9.62 -12.46 -25.65
C VAL A 45 9.58 -12.03 -24.17
N PHE A 46 9.98 -12.91 -23.24
CA PHE A 46 9.93 -12.68 -21.80
C PHE A 46 10.56 -11.34 -21.32
N PRO A 47 11.72 -10.89 -21.82
CA PRO A 47 12.34 -9.64 -21.38
C PRO A 47 11.51 -8.39 -21.70
N TRP A 48 10.52 -8.53 -22.59
CA TRP A 48 9.59 -7.48 -23.01
C TRP A 48 8.27 -7.48 -22.23
N LEU A 49 7.97 -8.56 -21.47
CA LEU A 49 6.78 -8.66 -20.62
C LEU A 49 6.93 -7.95 -19.27
N ALA A 50 8.17 -7.78 -18.79
CA ALA A 50 8.47 -7.12 -17.51
C ALA A 50 7.78 -5.74 -17.29
N PRO A 51 7.76 -4.80 -18.25
CA PRO A 51 7.07 -3.52 -18.07
C PRO A 51 5.54 -3.63 -17.95
N ILE A 52 4.92 -4.73 -18.39
CA ILE A 52 3.46 -4.94 -18.30
C ILE A 52 3.05 -5.24 -16.85
N ILE A 53 3.89 -5.96 -16.11
CA ILE A 53 3.64 -6.33 -14.70
C ILE A 53 3.72 -5.09 -13.80
N SER A 54 4.61 -4.14 -14.11
CA SER A 54 4.71 -2.87 -13.38
C SER A 54 3.58 -1.88 -13.70
N SER A 55 2.76 -2.14 -14.72
CA SER A 55 1.62 -1.29 -15.09
C SER A 55 0.31 -1.70 -14.41
N VAL A 56 0.33 -2.75 -13.59
CA VAL A 56 -0.79 -3.20 -12.75
C VAL A 56 -0.52 -2.79 -11.29
N GLU A 57 -0.04 -1.58 -11.08
CA GLU A 57 -0.17 -0.93 -9.79
C GLU A 57 -1.57 -0.32 -9.74
N VAL A 58 -2.46 -0.95 -8.97
CA VAL A 58 -3.88 -0.59 -8.91
C VAL A 58 -3.99 0.88 -8.47
N PRO A 59 -4.64 1.75 -9.27
CA PRO A 59 -4.79 3.15 -8.91
C PRO A 59 -5.54 3.27 -7.58
N GLY A 60 -4.98 4.04 -6.64
CA GLY A 60 -5.58 4.30 -5.32
C GLY A 60 -5.06 3.46 -4.15
N LEU A 61 -4.19 2.47 -4.38
CA LEU A 61 -3.62 1.66 -3.28
C LEU A 61 -2.53 2.41 -2.50
N LYS A 62 -1.86 3.37 -3.14
CA LYS A 62 -0.82 4.20 -2.55
C LYS A 62 -0.79 5.55 -3.24
N ILE A 63 -0.82 6.63 -2.47
CA ILE A 63 -0.64 7.99 -2.99
C ILE A 63 0.86 8.22 -3.14
N GLU A 64 1.35 8.37 -4.37
CA GLU A 64 2.73 8.76 -4.60
C GLU A 64 2.88 10.29 -4.61
N PHE A 65 4.06 10.79 -4.21
CA PHE A 65 4.37 12.21 -4.29
C PHE A 65 4.24 12.76 -5.72
N LYS A 66 4.52 11.92 -6.73
CA LYS A 66 4.37 12.27 -8.15
C LYS A 66 2.92 12.56 -8.52
N ASP A 67 1.96 11.81 -7.97
CA ASP A 67 0.54 12.01 -8.23
C ASP A 67 0.05 13.33 -7.61
N LEU A 68 0.55 13.66 -6.41
CA LEU A 68 0.28 14.94 -5.76
C LEU A 68 0.84 16.13 -6.55
N GLU A 69 2.06 16.03 -7.09
CA GLU A 69 2.63 17.09 -7.93
C GLU A 69 1.90 17.22 -9.28
N ALA A 70 1.41 16.13 -9.86
CA ALA A 70 0.58 16.16 -11.07
C ALA A 70 -0.74 16.90 -10.80
N ALA A 71 -1.46 16.53 -9.72
CA ALA A 71 -2.70 17.20 -9.32
C ALA A 71 -2.49 18.69 -9.02
N LYS A 72 -1.37 19.07 -8.38
CA LYS A 72 -1.01 20.47 -8.15
C LYS A 72 -0.79 21.25 -9.45
N LYS A 73 -0.15 20.63 -10.46
CA LYS A 73 0.05 21.26 -11.77
C LYS A 73 -1.28 21.51 -12.46
N GLU A 74 -2.17 20.52 -12.48
CA GLU A 74 -3.52 20.63 -13.04
C GLU A 74 -4.33 21.72 -12.32
N ALA A 75 -4.32 21.71 -10.97
CA ALA A 75 -4.98 22.74 -10.16
C ALA A 75 -4.44 24.16 -10.44
N LYS A 76 -3.15 24.30 -10.75
CA LYS A 76 -2.56 25.58 -11.18
C LYS A 76 -3.06 26.00 -12.57
N GLU A 77 -3.10 25.07 -13.51
CA GLU A 77 -3.53 25.31 -14.90
C GLU A 77 -5.00 25.74 -14.98
N VAL A 78 -5.87 25.15 -14.16
CA VAL A 78 -7.30 25.54 -14.09
C VAL A 78 -7.56 26.75 -13.18
N GLY A 79 -6.51 27.38 -12.64
CA GLY A 79 -6.63 28.59 -11.83
C GLY A 79 -7.16 28.38 -10.41
N LEU A 80 -7.33 27.14 -9.93
CA LEU A 80 -7.72 26.85 -8.54
C LEU A 80 -6.70 27.38 -7.52
N LEU A 81 -5.44 27.46 -7.93
CA LEU A 81 -4.35 28.01 -7.11
C LEU A 81 -4.07 29.51 -7.37
N ALA A 82 -4.87 30.18 -8.18
CA ALA A 82 -4.70 31.61 -8.50
C ALA A 82 -5.29 32.54 -7.43
N TYR A 83 -6.25 32.05 -6.63
CA TYR A 83 -6.80 32.77 -5.47
C TYR A 83 -5.87 32.62 -4.26
N SER A 84 -4.73 33.32 -4.30
CA SER A 84 -3.86 33.51 -3.14
C SER A 84 -4.01 34.95 -2.63
N ASN A 85 -5.22 35.32 -2.21
CA ASN A 85 -5.32 36.37 -1.22
C ASN A 85 -4.78 35.77 0.09
N ALA A 86 -4.04 36.55 0.85
CA ALA A 86 -3.42 36.18 2.13
C ALA A 86 -4.45 35.85 3.25
N VAL A 87 -5.57 35.23 2.91
CA VAL A 87 -6.54 34.64 3.81
C VAL A 87 -5.94 33.32 4.31
N GLU A 88 -5.14 33.51 5.34
CA GLU A 88 -4.87 32.54 6.39
C GLU A 88 -4.02 31.32 6.02
N THR A 89 -2.78 31.57 5.62
CA THR A 89 -1.66 30.61 5.81
C THR A 89 -1.50 30.21 7.29
N LYS A 90 -2.11 30.95 8.23
CA LYS A 90 -2.17 30.63 9.66
C LYS A 90 -3.25 29.60 10.05
N LEU A 91 -4.27 29.36 9.22
CA LEU A 91 -5.40 28.49 9.58
C LEU A 91 -5.07 27.00 9.44
N PHE A 92 -4.77 26.53 8.22
CA PHE A 92 -3.48 25.90 7.99
C PHE A 92 -2.89 24.97 9.10
N PRO A 93 -1.75 25.38 9.67
CA PRO A 93 -1.08 24.68 10.77
C PRO A 93 -1.88 24.59 12.07
N ALA A 94 -2.77 25.56 12.35
CA ALA A 94 -3.54 25.60 13.60
C ALA A 94 -4.65 24.53 13.64
N PHE A 95 -5.26 24.23 12.49
CA PHE A 95 -6.22 23.13 12.33
C PHE A 95 -5.54 21.77 12.48
N VAL A 96 -4.36 21.57 11.87
CA VAL A 96 -3.71 20.25 11.86
C VAL A 96 -3.35 19.73 13.27
N GLN A 97 -3.07 20.62 14.24
CA GLN A 97 -2.67 20.22 15.59
C GLN A 97 -3.78 20.22 16.64
N ASN A 98 -4.90 20.90 16.38
CA ASN A 98 -5.97 21.08 17.36
C ASN A 98 -7.36 20.66 16.87
N ASP A 99 -7.49 20.18 15.63
CA ASP A 99 -8.76 19.69 15.11
C ASP A 99 -9.09 18.31 15.75
N PRO A 100 -10.24 18.20 16.45
CA PRO A 100 -10.64 16.96 17.11
C PRO A 100 -10.89 15.82 16.12
N ASN A 101 -11.46 16.11 14.95
CA ASN A 101 -11.73 15.09 13.94
C ASN A 101 -10.45 14.55 13.34
N LEU A 102 -9.47 15.41 13.07
CA LEU A 102 -8.17 15.00 12.55
C LEU A 102 -7.37 14.20 13.58
N ALA A 103 -7.43 14.58 14.87
CA ALA A 103 -6.78 13.83 15.93
C ALA A 103 -7.35 12.40 16.06
N LEU A 104 -8.67 12.26 16.04
CA LEU A 104 -9.33 10.95 16.11
C LEU A 104 -9.15 10.13 14.82
N ALA A 105 -9.20 10.78 13.65
CA ALA A 105 -8.93 10.13 12.36
C ALA A 105 -7.49 9.62 12.27
N GLY A 106 -6.51 10.42 12.70
CA GLY A 106 -5.11 10.02 12.78
C GLY A 106 -4.91 8.81 13.70
N LEU A 107 -5.58 8.81 14.87
CA LEU A 107 -5.56 7.67 15.78
C LEU A 107 -6.19 6.41 15.17
N ARG A 108 -7.31 6.53 14.45
CA ARG A 108 -7.95 5.40 13.74
C ARG A 108 -6.99 4.78 12.73
N ILE A 109 -6.33 5.61 11.92
CA ILE A 109 -5.36 5.18 10.92
C ILE A 109 -4.20 4.44 11.60
N ALA A 110 -3.67 4.98 12.70
CA ALA A 110 -2.60 4.33 13.44
C ALA A 110 -3.03 2.96 14.01
N ILE A 111 -4.20 2.87 14.64
CA ILE A 111 -4.73 1.60 15.16
C ILE A 111 -4.90 0.57 14.04
N GLU A 112 -5.50 0.97 12.92
CA GLU A 112 -5.72 0.11 11.77
C GLU A 112 -4.41 -0.44 11.19
N ASP A 113 -3.40 0.41 11.02
CA ASP A 113 -2.07 0.00 10.55
C ASP A 113 -1.43 -1.04 11.48
N HIS A 114 -1.51 -0.84 12.80
CA HIS A 114 -0.96 -1.77 13.79
C HIS A 114 -1.73 -3.10 13.85
N LEU A 115 -3.06 -3.07 13.78
CA LEU A 115 -3.89 -4.28 13.71
C LEU A 115 -3.60 -5.08 12.43
N ARG A 116 -3.40 -4.41 11.30
CA ARG A 116 -3.04 -5.08 10.04
C ARG A 116 -1.67 -5.73 10.11
N LYS A 117 -0.70 -5.09 10.77
CA LYS A 117 0.64 -5.66 11.03
C LYS A 117 0.59 -6.91 11.92
N LEU A 118 -0.32 -6.96 12.90
CA LEU A 118 -0.50 -8.12 13.78
C LEU A 118 -0.92 -9.40 13.05
N VAL A 119 -1.57 -9.30 11.90
CA VAL A 119 -1.98 -10.47 11.09
C VAL A 119 -0.81 -11.04 10.26
N GLY A 120 0.32 -10.33 10.17
CA GLY A 120 1.54 -10.77 9.49
C GLY A 120 1.52 -10.66 7.95
N LYS A 121 2.67 -10.94 7.31
CA LYS A 121 2.89 -10.83 5.85
C LYS A 121 2.07 -11.82 5.01
N ASN A 122 1.52 -12.88 5.60
CA ASN A 122 0.59 -13.81 4.94
C ASN A 122 -0.83 -13.23 4.80
N ASN A 123 -1.01 -11.92 5.03
CA ASN A 123 -2.13 -11.19 4.44
C ASN A 123 -1.93 -11.12 2.92
N GLU A 124 -2.22 -12.24 2.26
CA GLU A 124 -2.50 -12.25 0.84
C GLU A 124 -3.57 -11.19 0.56
N ALA A 125 -3.13 -10.21 -0.23
CA ALA A 125 -3.89 -9.24 -1.00
C ALA A 125 -5.05 -8.51 -0.27
N GLY A 126 -4.79 -7.25 0.09
CA GLY A 126 -5.55 -6.11 -0.43
C GLY A 126 -6.98 -5.83 0.04
N GLU A 127 -7.76 -6.78 0.55
CA GLU A 127 -9.23 -6.60 0.61
C GLU A 127 -9.90 -6.98 1.92
N LYS A 128 -9.15 -7.05 3.04
CA LYS A 128 -9.79 -7.32 4.34
C LYS A 128 -10.24 -6.04 5.03
N THR A 129 -11.54 -5.96 5.33
CA THR A 129 -12.11 -4.88 6.15
C THR A 129 -11.52 -4.95 7.56
N LEU A 130 -11.50 -3.82 8.27
CA LEU A 130 -10.96 -3.77 9.63
C LEU A 130 -11.67 -4.75 10.58
N ASN A 131 -12.97 -4.99 10.38
CA ASN A 131 -13.73 -6.00 11.13
C ASN A 131 -13.22 -7.41 10.87
N GLN A 132 -12.91 -7.76 9.61
CA GLN A 132 -12.33 -9.07 9.28
C GLN A 132 -10.93 -9.25 9.88
N VAL A 133 -10.15 -8.17 10.00
CA VAL A 133 -8.84 -8.18 10.68
C VAL A 133 -9.04 -8.48 12.17
N LEU A 134 -9.93 -7.76 12.85
CA LEU A 134 -10.24 -7.99 14.26
C LEU A 134 -10.76 -9.42 14.54
N ASP A 135 -11.66 -9.92 13.70
CA ASP A 135 -12.20 -11.27 13.84
C ASP A 135 -11.11 -12.32 13.76
N ARG A 136 -10.18 -12.16 12.80
CA ARG A 136 -9.06 -13.07 12.66
C ARG A 136 -8.14 -13.03 13.88
N LEU A 137 -7.82 -11.84 14.40
CA LEU A 137 -6.98 -11.68 15.59
C LEU A 137 -7.63 -12.33 16.82
N ARG A 138 -8.95 -12.23 16.95
CA ARG A 138 -9.72 -12.91 18.01
C ARG A 138 -9.69 -14.43 17.85
N VAL A 139 -9.99 -14.95 16.65
CA VAL A 139 -9.98 -16.39 16.37
C VAL A 139 -8.59 -17.01 16.59
N ALA A 140 -7.53 -16.29 16.20
CA ALA A 140 -6.14 -16.68 16.45
C ALA A 140 -5.68 -16.44 17.91
N LYS A 141 -6.57 -15.97 18.80
CA LYS A 141 -6.32 -15.67 20.21
C LYS A 141 -5.16 -14.69 20.46
N VAL A 142 -4.86 -13.84 19.47
CA VAL A 142 -3.88 -12.74 19.60
C VAL A 142 -4.45 -11.62 20.48
N ILE A 143 -5.75 -11.40 20.35
CA ILE A 143 -6.55 -10.56 21.23
C ILE A 143 -7.64 -11.40 21.89
N THR A 144 -8.02 -11.01 23.10
CA THR A 144 -9.13 -11.62 23.85
C THR A 144 -10.49 -11.14 23.34
N ASP A 145 -11.57 -11.83 23.71
CA ASP A 145 -12.93 -11.37 23.39
C ASP A 145 -13.25 -9.99 24.00
N ALA A 146 -12.72 -9.73 25.20
CA ALA A 146 -12.86 -8.42 25.85
C ALA A 146 -12.14 -7.33 25.05
N GLU A 147 -10.89 -7.59 24.63
CA GLU A 147 -10.12 -6.66 23.80
C GLU A 147 -10.80 -6.43 22.43
N TYR A 148 -11.33 -7.48 21.80
CA TYR A 148 -12.08 -7.37 20.55
C TYR A 148 -13.30 -6.43 20.70
N ASN A 149 -14.09 -6.59 21.76
CA ASN A 149 -15.28 -5.77 21.99
C ASN A 149 -14.91 -4.30 22.22
N VAL A 150 -13.84 -4.04 22.99
CA VAL A 150 -13.35 -2.69 23.26
C VAL A 150 -12.78 -2.06 21.99
N LEU A 151 -11.95 -2.76 21.23
CA LEU A 151 -11.37 -2.27 19.97
C LEU A 151 -12.45 -1.96 18.94
N THR A 152 -13.44 -2.83 18.79
CA THR A 152 -14.58 -2.60 17.88
C THR A 152 -15.33 -1.32 18.26
N ARG A 153 -15.58 -1.10 19.55
CA ARG A 153 -16.22 0.13 20.04
C ARG A 153 -15.37 1.38 19.79
N ILE A 154 -14.07 1.31 20.07
CA ILE A 154 -13.14 2.43 19.84
C ILE A 154 -13.12 2.76 18.35
N ILE A 155 -12.93 1.77 17.48
CA ILE A 155 -12.88 1.95 16.03
C ILE A 155 -14.18 2.59 15.53
N TRP A 156 -15.34 2.11 15.99
CA TRP A 156 -16.63 2.68 15.62
C TRP A 156 -16.75 4.17 16.01
N LEU A 157 -16.30 4.55 17.21
CA LEU A 157 -16.31 5.95 17.68
C LEU A 157 -15.37 6.82 16.84
N LEU A 158 -14.17 6.34 16.53
CA LEU A 158 -13.20 7.08 15.73
C LEU A 158 -13.64 7.21 14.25
N ASP A 159 -14.41 6.25 13.74
CA ASP A 159 -14.98 6.27 12.39
C ASP A 159 -15.99 7.42 12.21
N GLN A 160 -16.74 7.77 13.26
CA GLN A 160 -17.66 8.92 13.23
C GLN A 160 -16.91 10.23 12.95
N ALA A 161 -15.71 10.39 13.54
CA ALA A 161 -14.88 11.57 13.32
C ALA A 161 -14.39 11.69 11.87
N VAL A 162 -14.10 10.56 11.22
CA VAL A 162 -13.74 10.52 9.79
C VAL A 162 -14.91 10.93 8.90
N HIS A 163 -16.14 10.58 9.30
CA HIS A 163 -17.35 11.00 8.61
C HIS A 163 -17.82 12.42 8.94
N GLY A 164 -16.99 13.20 9.66
CA GLY A 164 -17.26 14.61 9.94
C GLY A 164 -18.28 14.85 11.05
N ALA A 165 -18.44 13.88 11.97
CA ALA A 165 -19.25 14.09 13.16
C ALA A 165 -18.76 15.30 13.98
N GLU A 166 -19.66 15.93 14.73
CA GLU A 166 -19.29 16.95 15.70
C GLU A 166 -18.58 16.27 16.88
N VAL A 167 -17.32 16.63 17.09
CA VAL A 167 -16.46 16.03 18.13
C VAL A 167 -15.99 17.11 19.08
N ASP A 168 -16.17 16.85 20.38
CA ASP A 168 -15.74 17.78 21.42
C ASP A 168 -14.21 17.94 21.45
N SER A 169 -13.76 19.16 21.75
CA SER A 169 -12.34 19.52 21.82
C SER A 169 -11.51 18.68 22.80
N SER A 170 -12.11 18.15 23.88
CA SER A 170 -11.43 17.26 24.83
C SER A 170 -10.98 15.94 24.19
N SER A 171 -11.57 15.55 23.06
CA SER A 171 -11.20 14.35 22.32
C SER A 171 -9.76 14.41 21.79
N VAL A 172 -9.23 15.61 21.53
CA VAL A 172 -7.81 15.81 21.19
C VAL A 172 -6.92 15.37 22.34
N GLN A 173 -7.26 15.76 23.56
CA GLN A 173 -6.49 15.40 24.75
C GLN A 173 -6.61 13.90 25.03
N TRP A 174 -7.80 13.33 24.91
CA TRP A 174 -7.99 11.88 25.02
C TRP A 174 -7.13 11.11 24.02
N ALA A 175 -7.07 11.55 22.76
CA ALA A 175 -6.24 10.91 21.73
C ALA A 175 -4.75 11.00 22.06
N LYS A 176 -4.28 12.13 22.62
CA LYS A 176 -2.90 12.32 23.06
C LYS A 176 -2.53 11.43 24.25
N ASP A 177 -3.47 11.23 25.18
CA ASP A 177 -3.22 10.48 26.41
C ASP A 177 -3.37 8.97 26.20
N VAL A 178 -4.43 8.54 25.51
CA VAL A 178 -4.79 7.13 25.34
C VAL A 178 -4.21 6.53 24.07
N GLY A 179 -4.10 7.31 23.00
CA GLY A 179 -3.64 6.83 21.70
C GLY A 179 -2.27 6.15 21.75
N PRO A 180 -1.21 6.79 22.26
CA PRO A 180 0.12 6.17 22.37
C PRO A 180 0.13 4.89 23.21
N LEU A 181 -0.66 4.82 24.28
CA LEU A 181 -0.76 3.64 25.13
C LEU A 181 -1.42 2.46 24.39
N LEU A 182 -2.48 2.75 23.63
CA LEU A 182 -3.18 1.73 22.84
C LEU A 182 -2.28 1.18 21.72
N ILE A 183 -1.56 2.06 21.02
CA ILE A 183 -0.61 1.66 19.97
C ILE A 183 0.51 0.79 20.55
N LYS A 184 1.09 1.21 21.69
CA LYS A 184 2.13 0.43 22.37
C LYS A 184 1.62 -0.96 22.78
N ALA A 185 0.40 -1.07 23.30
CA ALA A 185 -0.19 -2.37 23.67
C ALA A 185 -0.38 -3.29 22.45
N LEU A 186 -0.73 -2.74 21.28
CA LEU A 186 -0.82 -3.50 20.04
C LEU A 186 0.58 -3.93 19.53
N ASP A 187 1.59 -3.07 19.63
CA ASP A 187 2.98 -3.39 19.27
C ASP A 187 3.56 -4.52 20.13
N GLU A 188 3.32 -4.50 21.43
CA GLU A 188 3.80 -5.55 22.35
C GLU A 188 3.23 -6.92 21.99
N LYS A 189 1.96 -6.99 21.56
CA LYS A 189 1.35 -8.24 21.05
C LYS A 189 2.05 -8.74 19.78
N SER A 190 2.48 -7.83 18.90
CA SER A 190 3.21 -8.17 17.67
C SER A 190 4.57 -8.79 17.98
N GLN A 191 5.31 -8.20 18.91
CA GLN A 191 6.62 -8.73 19.33
C GLN A 191 6.51 -10.10 19.99
N ASN A 192 5.45 -10.34 20.77
CA ASN A 192 5.21 -11.63 21.40
C ASN A 192 4.86 -12.73 20.38
N GLN A 193 4.16 -12.40 19.29
CA GLN A 193 3.91 -13.33 18.18
C GLN A 193 5.20 -13.78 17.49
N LEU A 194 6.12 -12.84 17.24
CA LEU A 194 7.42 -13.13 16.61
C LEU A 194 8.29 -14.05 17.48
N LYS A 195 8.30 -13.83 18.80
CA LYS A 195 9.06 -14.65 19.75
C LYS A 195 8.52 -16.09 19.85
N ASN A 196 7.20 -16.29 19.75
CA ASN A 196 6.58 -17.61 19.82
C ASN A 196 6.64 -18.40 18.50
N SER A 197 7.10 -17.78 17.42
CA SER A 197 7.21 -18.39 16.08
C SER A 197 8.66 -18.68 15.66
N SER A 198 9.64 -18.39 16.54
CA SER A 198 11.08 -18.65 16.37
C SER A 198 11.50 -19.84 17.22
#